data_AF-A0A3Q2CCN1-F1
#
_entry.id   AF-A0A3Q2CCN1-F1
#
_cell.length_a   1.000
_cell.length_b   1.000
_cell.length_c   1.000
_cell.angle_alpha   90.00
_cell.angle_beta   90.00
_cell.angle_gamma   90.00
#
_symmetry.space_group_name_H-M   'P 1'
#
loop_
_entity.id
_entity.type
_entity.pdbx_description
1 polymer ?
#
loop_
_entity_poly.entity_id
_entity_poly.type
_entity_poly.pdbx_seq_one_letter_code
_entity_poly.pdbx_strand_id
1 'polypeptide(L)'
;MQMGDSSAAPGTSLNSGGRGAKAASSPAENYQLARRRTLQVVVSALLTESGFESAEKAAVETLTEMMQSYITEMGRCAKTYCEHTARSVPTLSDTVVTLIEMGFNVDTLPVYAKRSQRMVITAPPVTNAPVTPKSLSAGQKRTHPSHIPCHFPEFPDPHTYIKTPTFREPVSDYQVVREKAATQRRDVERALTRFMAKTGETQSLFKDDVSAFPLIAARPSAIPYLSALLPSELELQSLEETDSSEQDDQTDSENAAGNVINVGPHLWRQMTLLLDFSLRHFLFFF
;
A
#
# COMPACT_ATOMS: atom_id res chain seq x y z
N MET A 1 36.83 44.86 9.55
CA MET A 1 37.86 44.82 8.48
C MET A 1 37.95 43.37 8.03
N GLN A 2 37.64 42.93 6.81
CA GLN A 2 37.28 43.50 5.51
C GLN A 2 36.69 42.27 4.78
N MET A 3 35.37 42.21 4.55
CA MET A 3 34.72 42.38 3.24
C MET A 3 35.27 41.51 2.10
N GLY A 4 34.37 40.72 1.50
CA GLY A 4 34.58 39.95 0.27
C GLY A 4 33.29 39.23 -0.15
N ASP A 5 32.29 40.01 -0.54
CA ASP A 5 31.02 39.60 -1.16
C ASP A 5 31.24 39.22 -2.64
N SER A 6 30.48 38.24 -3.14
CA SER A 6 30.06 38.16 -4.56
C SER A 6 29.02 37.06 -4.78
N SER A 7 27.81 37.54 -5.01
CA SER A 7 26.60 36.95 -5.57
C SER A 7 26.77 36.05 -6.81
N ALA A 8 26.00 34.96 -6.89
CA ALA A 8 25.22 34.55 -8.08
C ALA A 8 24.33 33.30 -7.81
N ALA A 9 23.03 33.46 -8.00
CA ALA A 9 22.04 32.44 -8.35
C ALA A 9 21.08 33.10 -9.38
N PRO A 10 20.30 32.38 -10.22
CA PRO A 10 19.91 30.98 -10.10
C PRO A 10 20.03 30.14 -11.39
N GLY A 11 20.27 28.84 -11.23
CA GLY A 11 20.07 27.83 -12.26
C GLY A 11 19.15 26.75 -11.72
N THR A 12 17.87 26.87 -11.98
CA THR A 12 16.82 25.88 -11.65
C THR A 12 16.98 24.65 -12.53
N SER A 13 17.70 23.63 -12.04
CA SER A 13 17.62 22.28 -12.61
C SER A 13 16.47 21.52 -11.93
N LEU A 14 15.38 21.38 -12.67
CA LEU A 14 14.28 20.46 -12.39
C LEU A 14 14.83 19.03 -12.32
N ASN A 15 15.10 18.52 -11.11
CA ASN A 15 15.34 17.10 -10.92
C ASN A 15 13.98 16.42 -10.72
N SER A 16 13.46 15.84 -11.80
CA SER A 16 12.34 14.91 -11.82
C SER A 16 12.76 13.59 -11.14
N GLY A 17 12.91 13.63 -9.82
CA GLY A 17 13.09 12.45 -8.99
C GLY A 17 11.74 11.78 -8.78
N GLY A 18 11.29 11.03 -9.79
CA GLY A 18 10.18 10.10 -9.64
C GLY A 18 10.43 9.24 -8.41
N ARG A 19 9.60 9.43 -7.38
CA ARG A 19 9.50 8.50 -6.26
C ARG A 19 9.01 7.19 -6.83
N GLY A 20 9.94 6.35 -7.26
CA GLY A 20 9.70 4.94 -7.51
C GLY A 20 9.14 4.38 -6.22
N ALA A 21 7.83 4.16 -6.21
CA ALA A 21 7.18 3.39 -5.18
C ALA A 21 7.93 2.06 -5.11
N LYS A 22 8.71 1.85 -4.05
CA LYS A 22 9.22 0.52 -3.73
C LYS A 22 7.96 -0.32 -3.56
N ALA A 23 7.66 -1.14 -4.57
CA ALA A 23 6.61 -2.14 -4.48
C ALA A 23 6.85 -2.86 -3.16
N ALA A 24 5.88 -2.78 -2.25
CA ALA A 24 5.95 -3.47 -0.98
C ALA A 24 6.09 -4.96 -1.32
N SER A 25 7.31 -5.50 -1.20
CA SER A 25 7.56 -6.90 -1.46
C SER A 25 6.66 -7.71 -0.57
N SER A 26 5.94 -8.65 -1.18
CA SER A 26 5.02 -9.50 -0.43
C SER A 26 5.76 -10.18 0.72
N PRO A 27 5.12 -10.44 1.87
CA PRO A 27 5.75 -11.16 2.96
C PRO A 27 6.41 -12.48 2.50
N ALA A 28 5.83 -13.14 1.50
CA ALA A 28 6.35 -14.36 0.89
C ALA A 28 7.69 -14.15 0.16
N GLU A 29 7.84 -13.09 -0.63
CA GLU A 29 9.10 -12.75 -1.33
C GLU A 29 10.22 -12.45 -0.33
N ASN A 30 9.90 -11.78 0.78
CA ASN A 30 10.88 -11.51 1.84
C ASN A 30 11.41 -12.82 2.47
N TYR A 31 10.56 -13.83 2.64
CA TYR A 31 10.97 -15.15 3.13
C TYR A 31 11.79 -15.96 2.13
N GLN A 32 11.47 -15.87 0.84
CA GLN A 32 12.26 -16.49 -0.21
C GLN A 32 13.66 -15.87 -0.28
N LEU A 33 13.75 -14.54 -0.24
CA LEU A 33 15.02 -13.83 -0.25
C LEU A 33 15.87 -14.11 1.00
N ALA A 34 15.24 -14.24 2.18
CA ALA A 34 15.93 -14.60 3.41
C ALA A 34 16.59 -16.00 3.32
N ARG A 35 15.85 -17.01 2.82
CA ARG A 35 16.39 -18.36 2.61
C ARG A 35 17.53 -18.38 1.59
N ARG A 36 17.39 -17.62 0.51
CA ARG A 36 18.45 -17.44 -0.48
C ARG A 36 19.72 -16.85 0.15
N ARG A 37 19.59 -15.81 0.98
CA ARG A 37 20.74 -15.22 1.69
C ARG A 37 21.41 -16.24 2.60
N THR A 38 20.66 -17.11 3.27
CA THR A 38 21.24 -18.20 4.06
C THR A 38 22.07 -19.14 3.18
N LEU A 39 21.59 -19.53 1.99
CA LEU A 39 22.38 -20.34 1.06
C LEU A 39 23.65 -19.62 0.60
N GLN A 40 23.60 -18.30 0.37
CA GLN A 40 24.80 -17.51 0.05
C GLN A 40 25.83 -17.53 1.19
N VAL A 41 25.39 -17.49 2.44
CA VAL A 41 26.26 -17.63 3.62
C VAL A 41 26.91 -19.02 3.65
N VAL A 42 26.17 -20.08 3.31
CA VAL A 42 26.72 -21.44 3.20
C VAL A 42 27.79 -21.54 2.12
N VAL A 43 27.52 -21.02 0.91
CA VAL A 43 28.50 -21.00 -0.18
C VAL A 43 29.75 -20.23 0.22
N SER A 44 29.59 -19.07 0.87
CA SER A 44 30.72 -18.25 1.34
C SER A 44 31.55 -18.98 2.40
N ALA A 45 30.91 -19.72 3.31
CA ALA A 45 31.59 -20.54 4.30
C ALA A 45 32.41 -21.67 3.66
N LEU A 46 31.87 -22.33 2.62
CA LEU A 46 32.60 -23.37 1.87
C LEU A 46 33.80 -22.80 1.10
N LEU A 47 33.68 -21.60 0.54
CA LEU A 47 34.79 -20.91 -0.13
C LEU A 47 35.87 -20.49 0.87
N THR A 48 35.48 -20.03 2.05
CA THR A 48 36.41 -19.67 3.13
C THR A 48 37.16 -20.91 3.62
N GLU A 49 36.47 -22.03 3.80
CA GLU A 49 37.09 -23.32 4.14
C GLU A 49 38.07 -23.81 3.07
N SER A 50 37.79 -23.53 1.80
CA SER A 50 38.66 -23.84 0.68
C SER A 50 39.90 -22.92 0.59
N GLY A 51 39.96 -21.86 1.40
CA GLY A 51 41.10 -20.93 1.46
C GLY A 51 41.02 -19.75 0.49
N PHE A 52 39.85 -19.45 -0.08
CA PHE A 52 39.67 -18.27 -0.94
C PHE A 52 39.58 -16.99 -0.10
N GLU A 53 40.43 -16.01 -0.37
CA GLU A 53 40.43 -14.69 0.31
C GLU A 53 39.40 -13.73 -0.30
N SER A 54 39.16 -13.81 -1.61
CA SER A 54 38.18 -12.99 -2.32
C SER A 54 37.46 -13.78 -3.42
N ALA A 55 36.23 -13.38 -3.71
CA ALA A 55 35.42 -13.98 -4.77
C ALA A 55 34.56 -12.91 -5.44
N GLU A 56 34.31 -13.07 -6.73
CA GLU A 56 33.40 -12.20 -7.47
C GLU A 56 31.95 -12.42 -7.01
N LYS A 57 31.24 -11.33 -6.73
CA LYS A 57 29.86 -11.38 -6.24
C LYS A 57 28.92 -12.13 -7.20
N ALA A 58 29.04 -11.88 -8.51
CA ALA A 58 28.22 -12.56 -9.51
C ALA A 58 28.46 -14.07 -9.52
N ALA A 59 29.72 -14.51 -9.40
CA ALA A 59 30.07 -15.92 -9.33
C ALA A 59 29.49 -16.60 -8.08
N VAL A 60 29.54 -15.95 -6.92
CA VAL A 60 28.93 -16.46 -5.67
C VAL A 60 27.40 -16.58 -5.80
N GLU A 61 26.76 -15.60 -6.46
CA GLU A 61 25.33 -15.65 -6.75
C GLU A 61 24.99 -16.82 -7.68
N THR A 62 25.75 -17.02 -8.77
CA THR A 62 25.56 -18.15 -9.69
C THR A 62 25.79 -19.50 -8.99
N LEU A 63 26.84 -19.63 -8.16
CA LEU A 63 27.08 -20.85 -7.38
C LEU A 63 25.92 -21.13 -6.41
N THR A 64 25.30 -20.09 -5.86
CA THR A 64 24.09 -20.23 -5.03
C THR A 64 22.91 -20.76 -5.85
N GLU A 65 22.72 -20.26 -7.08
CA GLU A 65 21.70 -20.78 -8.02
C GLU A 65 21.95 -22.24 -8.41
N MET A 66 23.21 -22.61 -8.61
CA MET A 66 23.60 -23.99 -8.91
C MET A 66 23.37 -24.90 -7.71
N MET A 67 23.71 -24.45 -6.50
CA MET A 67 23.50 -25.19 -5.26
C MET A 67 22.02 -25.48 -5.02
N GLN A 68 21.14 -24.47 -5.13
CA GLN A 68 19.69 -24.70 -4.99
C GLN A 68 19.13 -25.64 -6.08
N SER A 69 19.65 -25.54 -7.30
CA SER A 69 19.21 -26.38 -8.43
C SER A 69 19.64 -27.83 -8.19
N TYR A 70 20.85 -28.04 -7.67
CA TYR A 70 21.36 -29.36 -7.30
C TYR A 70 20.53 -29.99 -6.18
N ILE A 71 20.20 -29.24 -5.11
CA ILE A 71 19.33 -29.72 -4.02
C ILE A 71 17.95 -30.11 -4.56
N THR A 72 17.38 -29.29 -5.45
CA THR A 72 16.08 -29.56 -6.07
C THR A 72 16.12 -30.81 -6.95
N GLU A 73 17.19 -30.97 -7.72
CA GLU A 73 17.37 -32.13 -8.60
C GLU A 73 17.56 -33.42 -7.80
N MET A 74 18.34 -33.38 -6.73
CA MET A 74 18.47 -34.50 -5.80
C MET A 74 17.11 -34.89 -5.20
N GLY A 75 16.29 -33.91 -4.81
CA GLY A 75 14.92 -34.15 -4.34
C GLY A 75 14.00 -34.76 -5.41
N ARG A 76 14.11 -34.29 -6.67
CA ARG A 76 13.36 -34.85 -7.80
C ARG A 76 13.74 -36.31 -8.07
N CYS A 77 15.03 -36.60 -8.18
CA CYS A 77 15.52 -37.97 -8.34
C CYS A 77 15.04 -38.86 -7.19
N ALA A 78 15.23 -38.44 -5.93
CA ALA A 78 14.83 -39.23 -4.77
C ALA A 78 13.33 -39.53 -4.74
N LYS A 79 12.50 -38.57 -5.14
CA LYS A 79 11.06 -38.76 -5.29
C LYS A 79 10.74 -39.78 -6.39
N THR A 80 11.37 -39.68 -7.56
CA THR A 80 11.14 -40.65 -8.65
C THR A 80 11.54 -42.07 -8.22
N TYR A 81 12.66 -42.24 -7.51
CA TYR A 81 13.07 -43.54 -6.97
C TYR A 81 12.10 -44.11 -5.94
N CYS A 82 11.55 -43.29 -5.03
CA CYS A 82 10.59 -43.81 -4.06
C CYS A 82 9.24 -44.17 -4.73
N GLU A 83 8.82 -43.39 -5.74
CA GLU A 83 7.61 -43.65 -6.52
C GLU A 83 7.71 -44.96 -7.32
N HIS A 84 8.88 -45.34 -7.83
CA HIS A 84 9.10 -46.65 -8.46
C HIS A 84 8.79 -47.83 -7.54
N THR A 85 8.88 -47.63 -6.23
CA THR A 85 8.55 -48.64 -5.20
C THR A 85 7.17 -48.43 -4.58
N ALA A 86 6.33 -47.57 -5.19
CA ALA A 86 5.01 -47.15 -4.68
C ALA A 86 5.04 -46.52 -3.27
N ARG A 87 6.18 -45.95 -2.87
CA ARG A 87 6.34 -45.21 -1.60
C ARG A 87 6.32 -43.70 -1.87
N SER A 88 5.75 -42.95 -0.94
CA SER A 88 5.73 -41.48 -0.97
C SER A 88 6.86 -40.81 -0.20
N VAL A 89 7.53 -41.56 0.68
CA VAL A 89 8.61 -41.06 1.55
C VAL A 89 9.93 -41.70 1.14
N PRO A 90 10.94 -40.92 0.72
CA PRO A 90 12.28 -41.42 0.45
C PRO A 90 12.94 -41.98 1.71
N THR A 91 13.54 -43.16 1.60
CA THR A 91 14.36 -43.79 2.64
C THR A 91 15.85 -43.52 2.42
N LEU A 92 16.68 -43.81 3.42
CA LEU A 92 18.14 -43.62 3.32
C LEU A 92 18.73 -44.34 2.10
N SER A 93 18.29 -45.57 1.82
CA SER A 93 18.75 -46.32 0.65
C SER A 93 18.43 -45.61 -0.68
N ASP A 94 17.26 -44.98 -0.77
CA ASP A 94 16.87 -44.21 -1.95
C ASP A 94 17.81 -43.00 -2.12
N THR A 95 18.17 -42.31 -1.02
CA THR A 95 19.12 -41.19 -1.07
C THR A 95 20.53 -41.62 -1.49
N VAL A 96 21.01 -42.79 -1.03
CA VAL A 96 22.32 -43.34 -1.45
C VAL A 96 22.31 -43.64 -2.94
N VAL A 97 21.27 -44.31 -3.44
CA VAL A 97 21.13 -44.61 -4.88
C VAL A 97 21.06 -43.32 -5.69
N THR A 98 20.33 -42.31 -5.23
CA THR A 98 20.25 -41.02 -5.94
C THR A 98 21.59 -40.28 -6.00
N LEU A 99 22.39 -40.34 -4.93
CA LEU A 99 23.72 -39.74 -4.93
C LEU A 99 24.66 -40.45 -5.92
N ILE A 100 24.59 -41.78 -5.98
CA ILE A 100 25.37 -42.58 -6.93
C ILE A 100 24.95 -42.26 -8.38
N GLU A 101 23.65 -42.16 -8.64
CA GLU A 101 23.11 -41.80 -9.96
C GLU A 101 23.54 -40.39 -10.40
N MET A 102 23.60 -39.44 -9.46
CA MET A 102 24.11 -38.08 -9.70
C MET A 102 25.65 -38.02 -9.82
N GLY A 103 26.35 -39.17 -9.75
CA GLY A 103 27.80 -39.27 -9.93
C GLY A 103 28.62 -38.97 -8.68
N PHE A 104 28.03 -39.03 -7.48
CA PHE A 104 28.72 -38.79 -6.22
C PHE A 104 29.25 -40.09 -5.57
N ASN A 105 30.52 -40.09 -5.16
CA ASN A 105 31.11 -41.21 -4.43
C ASN A 105 30.78 -41.14 -2.93
N VAL A 106 29.81 -41.94 -2.50
CA VAL A 106 29.29 -42.00 -1.13
C VAL A 106 30.32 -42.43 -0.08
N ASP A 107 31.38 -43.16 -0.47
CA ASP A 107 32.42 -43.63 0.47
C ASP A 107 33.28 -42.48 1.01
N THR A 108 33.30 -41.34 0.31
CA THR A 108 34.04 -40.14 0.73
C THR A 108 33.29 -39.34 1.80
N LEU A 109 31.99 -39.59 1.99
CA LEU A 109 31.12 -38.80 2.87
C LEU A 109 31.51 -38.88 4.36
N PRO A 110 31.89 -40.05 4.92
CA PRO A 110 32.39 -40.14 6.29
C PRO A 110 33.72 -39.40 6.50
N VAL A 111 34.58 -39.36 5.47
CA VAL A 111 35.86 -38.62 5.51
C VAL A 111 35.59 -37.13 5.49
N TYR A 112 34.72 -36.68 4.58
CA TYR A 112 34.28 -35.29 4.52
C TYR A 112 33.57 -34.85 5.82
N ALA A 113 32.79 -35.74 6.45
CA ALA A 113 32.19 -35.46 7.75
C ALA A 113 33.24 -35.22 8.84
N LYS A 114 34.38 -35.92 8.85
CA LYS A 114 35.40 -35.78 9.90
C LYS A 114 36.29 -34.54 9.77
N ARG A 115 36.07 -33.69 8.76
CA ARG A 115 36.85 -32.46 8.56
C ARG A 115 36.83 -31.54 9.79
N SER A 116 37.98 -30.96 10.11
CA SER A 116 38.18 -30.10 11.29
C SER A 116 37.75 -28.64 11.07
N GLN A 117 37.81 -28.15 9.83
CA GLN A 117 37.45 -26.77 9.45
C GLN A 117 35.95 -26.59 9.25
N ARG A 118 35.13 -27.14 10.16
CA ARG A 118 33.68 -26.93 10.13
C ARG A 118 33.36 -25.49 10.51
N MET A 119 33.15 -24.65 9.52
CA MET A 119 32.51 -23.36 9.75
C MET A 119 31.07 -23.58 10.22
N VAL A 120 30.74 -23.05 11.39
CA VAL A 120 29.38 -23.13 11.95
C VAL A 120 28.49 -22.18 11.16
N ILE A 121 27.60 -22.75 10.36
CA ILE A 121 26.54 -21.99 9.69
C ILE A 121 25.55 -21.58 10.78
N THR A 122 25.40 -20.26 10.99
CA THR A 122 24.38 -19.74 11.91
C THR A 122 23.01 -20.10 11.35
N ALA A 123 22.15 -20.72 12.17
CA ALA A 123 20.82 -21.11 11.76
C ALA A 123 20.06 -19.88 11.19
N PRO A 124 19.27 -20.06 10.12
CA PRO A 124 18.48 -18.98 9.58
C PRO A 124 17.59 -18.40 10.70
N PRO A 125 17.43 -17.07 10.77
CA PRO A 125 16.53 -16.48 11.75
C PRO A 125 15.13 -17.05 11.53
N VAL A 126 14.59 -17.71 12.56
CA VAL A 126 13.23 -18.25 12.53
C VAL A 126 12.30 -17.06 12.38
N THR A 127 11.75 -16.89 11.19
CA THR A 127 10.72 -15.89 11.00
C THR A 127 9.44 -16.41 11.64
N ASN A 128 8.98 -15.74 12.69
CA ASN A 128 7.68 -16.02 13.26
C ASN A 128 6.63 -15.89 12.15
N ALA A 129 5.75 -16.87 12.03
CA ALA A 129 4.60 -16.74 11.14
C ALA A 129 3.87 -15.44 11.49
N PRO A 130 3.37 -14.67 10.50
CA PRO A 130 2.61 -13.47 10.78
C PRO A 130 1.50 -13.82 11.77
N VAL A 131 1.53 -13.22 12.95
CA VAL A 131 0.46 -13.38 13.94
C VAL A 131 -0.79 -12.85 13.26
N THR A 132 -1.73 -13.74 12.94
CA THR A 132 -3.02 -13.31 12.41
C THR A 132 -3.65 -12.43 13.49
N PRO A 133 -3.93 -11.15 13.21
CA PRO A 133 -4.54 -10.29 14.21
C PRO A 133 -5.85 -10.93 14.63
N LYS A 134 -6.03 -11.12 15.94
CA LYS A 134 -7.31 -11.60 16.48
C LYS A 134 -8.38 -10.61 16.04
N SER A 135 -9.30 -11.08 15.20
CA SER A 135 -10.47 -10.29 14.83
C SER A 135 -11.21 -9.90 16.09
N LEU A 136 -11.54 -8.61 16.20
CA LEU A 136 -12.50 -8.15 17.19
C LEU A 136 -13.80 -8.90 16.92
N SER A 137 -14.35 -9.57 17.93
CA SER A 137 -15.65 -10.25 17.84
C SER A 137 -16.71 -9.24 18.24
N ALA A 138 -17.60 -8.89 17.32
CA ALA A 138 -18.74 -8.02 17.55
C ALA A 138 -20.03 -8.85 17.55
N GLY A 139 -20.69 -8.91 18.71
CA GLY A 139 -21.97 -9.59 18.86
C GLY A 139 -21.92 -11.12 18.82
N GLN A 140 -23.11 -11.73 18.76
CA GLN A 140 -23.29 -13.19 18.75
C GLN A 140 -23.09 -13.73 17.33
N LYS A 141 -22.09 -14.60 17.14
CA LYS A 141 -21.90 -15.31 15.86
C LYS A 141 -23.11 -16.19 15.57
N ARG A 142 -23.56 -16.20 14.31
CA ARG A 142 -24.65 -17.07 13.86
C ARG A 142 -24.15 -18.51 13.85
N THR A 143 -24.89 -19.42 14.48
CA THR A 143 -24.59 -20.86 14.42
C THR A 143 -24.98 -21.44 13.08
N HIS A 144 -24.31 -22.52 12.67
CA HIS A 144 -24.68 -23.25 11.46
C HIS A 144 -26.12 -23.79 11.56
N PRO A 145 -26.95 -23.58 10.53
CA PRO A 145 -28.20 -24.31 10.35
C PRO A 145 -27.98 -25.83 10.38
N SER A 146 -29.02 -26.61 10.74
CA SER A 146 -28.94 -28.07 10.88
C SER A 146 -28.55 -28.84 9.61
N HIS A 147 -28.72 -28.24 8.42
CA HIS A 147 -28.32 -28.82 7.15
C HIS A 147 -26.84 -28.59 6.78
N ILE A 148 -26.11 -27.79 7.57
CA ILE A 148 -24.68 -27.53 7.38
C ILE A 148 -23.90 -28.30 8.45
N PRO A 149 -23.01 -29.23 8.07
CA PRO A 149 -22.18 -29.95 9.02
C PRO A 149 -21.29 -29.02 9.85
N CYS A 150 -21.09 -29.37 11.13
CA CYS A 150 -20.31 -28.57 12.07
C CYS A 150 -18.80 -28.46 11.75
N HIS A 151 -18.27 -29.26 10.82
CA HIS A 151 -16.87 -29.19 10.39
C HIS A 151 -16.61 -28.08 9.37
N PHE A 152 -17.65 -27.40 8.86
CA PHE A 152 -17.50 -26.26 7.98
C PHE A 152 -17.03 -25.02 8.77
N PRO A 153 -16.25 -24.13 8.12
CA PRO A 153 -15.82 -22.88 8.74
C PRO A 153 -17.01 -22.08 9.25
N GLU A 154 -16.83 -21.42 10.39
CA GLU A 154 -17.85 -20.55 10.99
C GLU A 154 -18.24 -19.40 10.04
N PHE A 155 -19.47 -18.91 10.18
CA PHE A 155 -19.85 -17.68 9.48
C PHE A 155 -18.99 -16.50 9.95
N PRO A 156 -18.64 -15.56 9.04
CA PRO A 156 -18.05 -14.28 9.38
C PRO A 156 -18.81 -13.54 10.49
N ASP A 157 -18.10 -12.64 11.17
CA ASP A 157 -18.67 -11.80 12.23
C ASP A 157 -19.93 -11.04 11.74
N PRO A 158 -20.98 -10.88 12.56
CA PRO A 158 -22.17 -10.10 12.21
C PRO A 158 -21.89 -8.75 11.55
N HIS A 159 -20.84 -8.02 11.97
CA HIS A 159 -20.49 -6.73 11.34
C HIS A 159 -20.14 -6.87 9.85
N THR A 160 -19.63 -8.02 9.40
CA THR A 160 -19.40 -8.31 7.98
C THR A 160 -20.68 -8.16 7.14
N TYR A 161 -21.84 -8.42 7.75
CA TYR A 161 -23.15 -8.34 7.09
C TYR A 161 -23.88 -7.02 7.36
N ILE A 162 -23.45 -6.24 8.35
CA ILE A 162 -24.04 -4.94 8.66
C ILE A 162 -23.46 -3.92 7.69
N LYS A 163 -24.24 -3.57 6.66
CA LYS A 163 -24.01 -2.35 5.89
C LYS A 163 -24.48 -1.17 6.74
N THR A 164 -23.54 -0.41 7.32
CA THR A 164 -23.87 0.90 7.90
C THR A 164 -24.01 1.88 6.74
N PRO A 165 -25.21 2.40 6.43
CA PRO A 165 -25.36 3.46 5.45
C PRO A 165 -24.60 4.68 6.01
N THR A 166 -23.48 5.04 5.39
CA THR A 166 -22.68 6.20 5.78
C THR A 166 -23.26 7.51 5.27
N PHE A 167 -24.33 7.46 4.49
CA PHE A 167 -25.03 8.65 4.03
C PHE A 167 -25.86 9.21 5.19
N ARG A 168 -25.27 10.14 5.94
CA ARG A 168 -26.07 11.10 6.68
C ARG A 168 -26.70 12.03 5.65
N GLU A 169 -28.00 11.89 5.47
CA GLU A 169 -28.77 12.82 4.65
C GLU A 169 -28.44 14.25 5.09
N PRO A 170 -27.92 15.11 4.18
CA PRO A 170 -27.75 16.51 4.49
C PRO A 170 -29.08 17.06 5.02
N VAL A 171 -29.03 17.99 5.99
CA VAL A 171 -30.24 18.63 6.50
C VAL A 171 -30.97 19.27 5.32
N SER A 172 -32.05 18.63 4.88
CA SER A 172 -32.81 18.97 3.67
C SER A 172 -33.89 20.02 3.93
N ASP A 173 -34.01 20.48 5.19
CA ASP A 173 -34.92 21.55 5.57
C ASP A 173 -34.50 22.87 4.93
N TYR A 174 -35.25 23.26 3.89
CA TYR A 174 -35.05 24.48 3.12
C TYR A 174 -34.90 25.73 3.99
N GLN A 175 -35.69 25.82 5.05
CA GLN A 175 -35.67 26.94 5.99
C GLN A 175 -34.32 27.05 6.72
N VAL A 176 -33.76 25.93 7.18
CA VAL A 176 -32.48 25.88 7.91
C VAL A 176 -31.33 26.23 6.97
N VAL A 177 -31.36 25.73 5.74
CA VAL A 177 -30.33 26.03 4.71
C VAL A 177 -30.32 27.52 4.39
N ARG A 178 -31.48 28.12 4.12
CA ARG A 178 -31.58 29.56 3.84
C ARG A 178 -31.20 30.42 5.05
N GLU A 179 -31.59 30.03 6.25
CA GLU A 179 -31.20 30.75 7.48
C GLU A 179 -29.68 30.75 7.68
N LYS A 180 -29.03 29.59 7.48
CA LYS A 180 -27.58 29.46 7.58
C LYS A 180 -26.85 30.28 6.52
N ALA A 181 -27.31 30.23 5.26
CA ALA A 181 -26.74 31.02 4.17
C ALA A 181 -26.89 32.53 4.41
N ALA A 182 -28.07 32.98 4.86
CA ALA A 182 -28.30 34.38 5.19
C ALA A 182 -27.46 34.85 6.38
N THR A 183 -27.28 33.99 7.39
CA THR A 183 -26.43 34.29 8.55
C THR A 183 -24.97 34.42 8.14
N GLN A 184 -24.46 33.47 7.33
CA GLN A 184 -23.11 33.53 6.77
C GLN A 184 -22.88 34.80 5.95
N ARG A 185 -23.85 35.19 5.10
CA ARG A 185 -23.77 36.44 4.33
C ARG A 185 -23.65 37.67 5.24
N ARG A 186 -24.50 37.77 6.27
CA ARG A 186 -24.43 38.87 7.26
C ARG A 186 -23.10 38.90 8.01
N ASP A 187 -22.57 37.74 8.37
CA ASP A 187 -21.31 37.64 9.11
C ASP A 187 -20.12 38.06 8.24
N VAL A 188 -20.11 37.66 6.97
CA VAL A 188 -19.11 38.10 5.98
C VAL A 188 -19.18 39.61 5.75
N GLU A 189 -20.38 40.17 5.53
CA GLU A 189 -20.57 41.61 5.35
C GLU A 189 -20.09 42.41 6.58
N ARG A 190 -20.43 41.95 7.79
CA ARG A 190 -19.97 42.57 9.04
C ARG A 190 -18.46 42.48 9.22
N ALA A 191 -17.87 41.31 8.93
CA ALA A 191 -16.44 41.10 9.05
C ALA A 191 -15.66 42.00 8.07
N LEU A 192 -16.11 42.07 6.80
CA LEU A 192 -15.50 42.93 5.79
C LEU A 192 -15.64 44.42 6.15
N THR A 193 -16.82 44.84 6.60
CA THR A 193 -17.06 46.22 7.04
C THR A 193 -16.12 46.59 8.19
N ARG A 194 -15.99 45.73 9.20
CA ARG A 194 -15.08 45.94 10.33
C ARG A 194 -13.62 45.96 9.89
N PHE A 195 -13.24 45.11 8.94
CA PHE A 195 -11.89 45.09 8.38
C PHE A 195 -11.57 46.41 7.68
N MET A 196 -12.42 46.84 6.74
CA MET A 196 -12.23 48.11 6.00
C MET A 196 -12.22 49.32 6.92
N ALA A 197 -13.10 49.35 7.92
CA ALA A 197 -13.13 50.41 8.93
C ALA A 197 -11.85 50.43 9.80
N LYS A 198 -11.21 49.28 10.02
CA LYS A 198 -9.95 49.22 10.80
C LYS A 198 -8.72 49.58 9.97
N THR A 199 -8.73 49.30 8.67
CA THR A 199 -7.57 49.52 7.78
C THR A 199 -7.59 50.85 7.04
N GLY A 200 -8.78 51.43 6.83
CA GLY A 200 -8.98 52.64 6.05
C GLY A 200 -9.20 53.89 6.89
N GLU A 201 -9.37 55.03 6.20
CA GLU A 201 -9.81 56.28 6.82
C GLU A 201 -11.26 56.13 7.30
N THR A 202 -11.54 56.52 8.54
CA THR A 202 -12.87 56.44 9.14
C THR A 202 -13.36 57.79 9.64
N GLN A 203 -14.68 57.96 9.59
CA GLN A 203 -15.39 59.07 10.21
C GLN A 203 -16.36 58.50 11.24
N SER A 204 -16.22 58.92 12.50
CA SER A 204 -17.15 58.51 13.55
C SER A 204 -18.44 59.32 13.47
N LEU A 205 -19.58 58.66 13.71
CA LEU A 205 -20.88 59.31 13.78
C LEU A 205 -21.06 60.11 15.08
N PHE A 206 -20.42 59.68 16.17
CA PHE A 206 -20.44 60.35 17.47
C PHE A 206 -19.05 60.84 17.85
N LYS A 207 -18.96 62.06 18.40
CA LYS A 207 -17.70 62.67 18.82
C LYS A 207 -17.11 61.99 20.07
N ASP A 208 -17.97 61.45 20.93
CA ASP A 208 -17.59 60.91 22.24
C ASP A 208 -17.31 59.39 22.21
N ASP A 209 -17.80 58.68 21.18
CA ASP A 209 -17.57 57.24 21.04
C ASP A 209 -17.10 56.89 19.62
N VAL A 210 -15.79 57.02 19.41
CA VAL A 210 -15.10 56.76 18.15
C VAL A 210 -15.10 55.26 17.81
N SER A 211 -15.40 54.39 18.78
CA SER A 211 -15.28 52.93 18.65
C SER A 211 -16.59 52.22 18.30
N ALA A 212 -17.74 52.79 18.68
CA ALA A 212 -19.04 52.14 18.51
C ALA A 212 -19.49 52.06 17.04
N PHE A 213 -19.23 53.10 16.24
CA PHE A 213 -19.71 53.20 14.85
C PHE A 213 -18.68 53.84 13.90
N PRO A 214 -17.56 53.16 13.60
CA PRO A 214 -16.57 53.66 12.64
C PRO A 214 -17.09 53.50 11.20
N LEU A 215 -17.52 54.60 10.57
CA LEU A 215 -17.94 54.59 9.17
C LEU A 215 -16.74 54.82 8.25
N ILE A 216 -16.73 54.15 7.10
CA ILE A 216 -15.68 54.32 6.09
C ILE A 216 -15.78 55.74 5.51
N ALA A 217 -14.68 56.50 5.51
CA ALA A 217 -14.65 57.85 5.00
C ALA A 217 -14.89 57.86 3.48
N ALA A 218 -15.68 58.83 3.00
CA ALA A 218 -15.95 58.98 1.58
C ALA A 218 -14.68 59.41 0.84
N ARG A 219 -14.23 58.61 -0.12
CA ARG A 219 -13.09 58.93 -0.99
C ARG A 219 -13.62 59.58 -2.28
N PRO A 220 -13.32 60.86 -2.55
CA PRO A 220 -13.76 61.49 -3.80
C PRO A 220 -13.05 60.84 -4.99
N SER A 221 -13.83 60.38 -5.98
CA SER A 221 -13.31 59.84 -7.24
C SER A 221 -13.43 60.89 -8.35
N ALA A 222 -12.46 60.91 -9.27
CA ALA A 222 -12.45 61.87 -10.38
C ALA A 222 -13.59 61.60 -11.41
N ILE A 223 -14.09 60.37 -11.47
CA ILE A 223 -15.12 59.92 -12.42
C ILE A 223 -16.17 59.07 -11.67
N PRO A 224 -17.11 59.70 -10.93
CA PRO A 224 -18.03 58.98 -10.03
C PRO A 224 -19.10 58.17 -10.75
N TYR A 225 -19.51 58.61 -11.95
CA TYR A 225 -20.56 57.94 -12.72
C TYR A 225 -20.12 56.56 -13.24
N LEU A 226 -18.83 56.37 -13.51
CA LEU A 226 -18.34 55.11 -14.06
C LEU A 226 -18.44 53.98 -13.03
N SER A 227 -18.04 54.22 -11.78
CA SER A 227 -18.16 53.22 -10.70
C SER A 227 -19.59 52.96 -10.25
N ALA A 228 -20.49 53.93 -10.40
CA ALA A 228 -21.89 53.79 -10.00
C ALA A 228 -22.75 53.08 -11.06
N LEU A 229 -22.34 53.13 -12.34
CA LEU A 229 -23.08 52.52 -13.46
C LEU A 229 -22.53 51.16 -13.88
N LEU A 230 -21.29 50.82 -13.51
CA LEU A 230 -20.73 49.51 -13.80
C LEU A 230 -21.15 48.50 -12.73
N PRO A 231 -21.53 47.26 -13.14
CA PRO A 231 -21.79 46.18 -12.21
C PRO A 231 -20.59 45.98 -11.29
N SER A 232 -20.86 45.77 -10.01
CA SER A 232 -19.79 45.39 -9.09
C SER A 232 -19.25 44.00 -9.44
N GLU A 233 -17.97 43.75 -9.17
CA GLU A 233 -17.34 42.43 -9.38
C GLU A 233 -18.09 41.32 -8.61
N LEU A 234 -18.67 41.67 -7.46
CA LEU A 234 -19.51 40.79 -6.65
C LEU A 234 -20.87 40.46 -7.32
N GLU A 235 -21.49 41.43 -7.99
CA GLU A 235 -22.74 41.19 -8.74
C GLU A 235 -22.49 40.31 -9.97
N LEU A 236 -21.37 40.50 -10.65
CA LEU A 236 -20.97 39.64 -11.78
C LEU A 236 -20.78 38.18 -11.33
N GLN A 237 -20.10 37.95 -10.22
CA GLN A 237 -19.97 36.60 -9.63
C GLN A 237 -21.32 35.98 -9.25
N SER A 238 -22.24 36.76 -8.70
CA SER A 238 -23.57 36.24 -8.33
C SER A 238 -24.41 35.83 -9.54
N LEU A 239 -24.23 36.49 -10.70
CA LEU A 239 -24.91 36.14 -11.94
C LEU A 239 -24.34 34.85 -12.55
N GLU A 240 -23.03 34.64 -12.48
CA GLU A 240 -22.34 33.42 -12.95
C GLU A 240 -22.74 32.17 -12.13
N GLU A 241 -22.91 32.32 -10.81
CA GLU A 241 -23.34 31.23 -9.93
C GLU A 241 -24.79 30.78 -10.20
N THR A 242 -25.68 31.72 -10.57
CA THR A 242 -27.08 31.38 -10.91
C THR A 242 -27.21 30.66 -12.25
N ASP A 243 -26.40 31.01 -13.24
CA ASP A 243 -26.40 30.39 -14.58
C ASP A 243 -25.88 28.95 -14.55
N SER A 244 -24.94 28.66 -13.65
CA SER A 244 -24.36 27.31 -13.49
C SER A 244 -25.33 26.32 -12.82
N SER A 245 -26.27 26.81 -12.02
CA SER A 245 -27.21 25.96 -11.26
C SER A 245 -28.37 25.39 -12.10
N GLU A 246 -28.64 25.94 -13.28
CA GLU A 246 -29.72 25.47 -14.17
C GLU A 246 -29.28 24.34 -15.13
N GLN A 247 -27.99 23.96 -15.14
CA GLN A 247 -27.48 22.88 -16.00
C GLN A 247 -27.37 21.51 -15.33
N ASP A 248 -27.34 21.43 -13.99
CA ASP A 248 -27.11 20.18 -13.27
C ASP A 248 -28.38 19.33 -13.02
N ASP A 249 -29.58 19.85 -13.32
CA ASP A 249 -30.86 19.18 -13.03
C ASP A 249 -31.38 18.27 -14.18
N GLN A 250 -30.53 17.95 -15.17
CA GLN A 250 -30.95 17.25 -16.41
C GLN A 250 -30.13 16.03 -16.85
N THR A 251 -29.29 15.43 -15.99
CA THR A 251 -28.54 14.22 -16.36
C THR A 251 -28.63 13.09 -15.34
N ASP A 252 -29.83 12.64 -14.97
CA ASP A 252 -30.01 11.35 -14.29
C ASP A 252 -31.32 10.68 -14.71
N SER A 253 -31.43 10.31 -15.98
CA SER A 253 -32.38 9.30 -16.46
C SER A 253 -31.87 8.73 -17.77
N GLU A 254 -31.89 7.39 -17.87
CA GLU A 254 -31.52 6.57 -19.05
C GLU A 254 -30.03 6.22 -19.22
N ASN A 255 -29.57 5.17 -18.54
CA ASN A 255 -28.95 4.04 -19.25
C ASN A 255 -28.88 2.76 -18.38
N ALA A 256 -29.96 1.97 -18.39
CA ALA A 256 -29.98 0.63 -17.83
C ALA A 256 -30.39 -0.38 -18.91
N ALA A 257 -29.43 -0.84 -19.71
CA ALA A 257 -29.38 -2.19 -20.30
C ALA A 257 -28.23 -2.29 -21.32
N GLY A 258 -27.30 -3.25 -21.12
CA GLY A 258 -26.39 -3.64 -22.20
C GLY A 258 -25.09 -4.35 -21.79
N ASN A 259 -25.16 -5.67 -21.71
CA ASN A 259 -24.09 -6.66 -21.96
C ASN A 259 -22.69 -6.50 -21.33
N VAL A 260 -22.46 -7.27 -20.26
CA VAL A 260 -21.12 -7.76 -19.87
C VAL A 260 -20.96 -9.21 -20.33
N ILE A 261 -20.10 -9.43 -21.32
CA ILE A 261 -19.60 -10.77 -21.69
C ILE A 261 -18.48 -11.10 -20.69
N ASN A 262 -18.78 -12.02 -19.77
CA ASN A 262 -17.84 -12.51 -18.77
C ASN A 262 -17.04 -13.69 -19.34
N VAL A 263 -15.80 -13.45 -19.79
CA VAL A 263 -14.81 -14.51 -20.01
C VAL A 263 -14.02 -14.68 -18.71
N GLY A 264 -14.39 -15.68 -17.92
CA GLY A 264 -13.84 -15.86 -16.58
C GLY A 264 -12.41 -16.45 -16.56
N PRO A 265 -11.61 -16.13 -15.52
CA PRO A 265 -10.29 -16.70 -15.29
C PRO A 265 -10.40 -17.94 -14.38
N HIS A 266 -10.85 -19.08 -14.93
CA HIS A 266 -11.03 -20.30 -14.13
C HIS A 266 -9.91 -21.34 -14.25
N LEU A 267 -8.96 -21.20 -15.19
CA LEU A 267 -7.83 -22.14 -15.31
C LEU A 267 -6.61 -21.77 -14.43
N TRP A 268 -6.41 -20.49 -14.12
CA TRP A 268 -5.22 -20.03 -13.40
C TRP A 268 -5.27 -20.25 -11.88
N ARG A 269 -6.48 -20.40 -11.31
CA ARG A 269 -6.63 -20.73 -9.88
C ARG A 269 -6.32 -22.19 -9.56
N GLN A 270 -6.49 -23.12 -10.50
CA GLN A 270 -6.16 -24.54 -10.27
C GLN A 270 -4.65 -24.81 -10.34
N MET A 271 -3.91 -24.11 -11.21
CA MET A 271 -2.44 -24.26 -11.28
C MET A 271 -1.72 -23.68 -10.05
N THR A 272 -2.28 -22.62 -9.45
CA THR A 272 -1.67 -21.97 -8.27
C THR A 272 -1.82 -22.82 -7.01
N LEU A 273 -2.98 -23.47 -6.82
CA LEU A 273 -3.23 -24.34 -5.66
C LEU A 273 -2.42 -25.65 -5.68
N LEU A 274 -2.08 -26.15 -6.86
CA LEU A 274 -1.27 -27.36 -7.03
C LEU A 274 0.22 -27.13 -6.73
N LEU A 275 0.72 -25.92 -6.99
CA LEU A 275 2.09 -25.51 -6.64
C LEU A 275 2.23 -25.18 -5.14
N ASP A 276 1.23 -24.55 -4.52
CA ASP A 276 1.26 -24.23 -3.08
C ASP A 276 1.18 -25.48 -2.18
N PHE A 277 0.47 -26.53 -2.62
CA PHE A 277 0.41 -27.79 -1.87
C PHE A 277 1.75 -28.54 -1.88
N SER A 278 2.50 -28.46 -2.99
CA SER A 278 3.82 -29.09 -3.11
C SER A 278 4.90 -28.35 -2.33
N LEU A 279 4.81 -27.02 -2.19
CA LEU A 279 5.79 -26.25 -1.39
C LEU A 279 5.51 -26.27 0.11
N ARG A 280 4.25 -26.40 0.54
CA ARG A 280 3.90 -26.47 1.98
C ARG A 280 4.32 -27.78 2.65
N HIS A 281 4.40 -28.88 1.90
CA HIS A 281 4.81 -30.17 2.47
C HIS A 281 6.34 -30.34 2.58
N PHE A 282 7.11 -29.58 1.81
CA PHE A 282 8.58 -29.67 1.82
C PHE A 282 9.24 -28.84 2.95
N LEU A 283 8.51 -27.87 3.52
CA LEU A 283 9.03 -26.98 4.59
C LEU A 283 8.68 -27.40 6.02
N PHE A 284 8.00 -28.52 6.22
CA PHE A 284 7.64 -29.00 7.56
C PHE A 284 8.53 -30.15 8.06
N PHE A 285 9.55 -30.55 7.30
CA PHE A 285 10.41 -31.71 7.64
C PHE A 285 11.92 -31.50 7.50
N PHE A 286 12.39 -30.26 7.44
CA PHE A 286 13.81 -29.91 7.66
C PHE A 286 13.94 -28.65 8.50
#